data_AF-A0AA35S7E8-F1
#
_entry.id   AF-A0AA35S7E8-F1
#
_cell.length_a   1.000
_cell.length_b   1.000
_cell.length_c   1.000
_cell.angle_alpha   90.00
_cell.angle_beta   90.00
_cell.angle_gamma   90.00
#
_symmetry.space_group_name_H-M   'P 1'
#
loop_
_entity.id
_entity.type
_entity.pdbx_description
1 polymer ?
#
loop_
_entity_poly.entity_id
_entity_poly.type
_entity_poly.pdbx_seq_one_letter_code
_entity_poly.pdbx_strand_id
1 'polypeptide(L)'
;MRILSSIRCTFRATHFASFARSKFAPSSRPPATRTCSLFRLRELPVFSASYVQLAFFKNIPATTMGAGGSKNGEGEREKKKSTKKGEKETAAIATPAQQQAAEGAKESGAAADGVGYVECAVAKASEFGENEMKEVELEEKKVLVIHQNGAWSAMGAKCTHYGAPLIKGCLGNGRVRCPWHGACFNTTSGDIEDFPGLDSLPLFQVRVEGDDVIVKADKALLSNTRRTKQSVVASVEEDKRTFLIIGGGPASVVAAETLRQEGFKGRVILACRENVLPYDRIKLSKAPNLNADSILLRPAEFYSSHDIEVVLGKEATGVDKEGKKVKFSDGEEISYDKLLLATGSKPRSLPVPGFEGNVLLLRDPAQANAIATMAEGKRVVVIGTSFIGMEVAAYLCGKAASVSCIDIAAVPFERVLGTRIGKMLQGMLEEKGVEFHLNAGVKEIVVEDGKVTGVMLPSGETLSCEVVIAGVGVVPATEFLKDSGLPLSGRGEVVVDGNMCAEGDVYAAGDIARFPLPLIGDSASIGHWQLAHYHGRVAARNMGGREETYSSIPFFWTVLFGKSLRYCGTLA
;
A
#
# COMPACT_ATOMS: atom_id res chain seq x y z
N MET A 1 -50.58 20.23 -1.87
CA MET A 1 -51.39 19.49 -2.88
C MET A 1 -52.29 20.52 -3.55
N ARG A 2 -52.27 20.62 -4.90
CA ARG A 2 -52.84 21.72 -5.72
C ARG A 2 -52.06 23.07 -5.56
N ILE A 3 -51.67 23.85 -6.59
CA ILE A 3 -52.28 24.32 -7.89
C ILE A 3 -53.12 25.60 -7.65
N LEU A 4 -52.95 26.73 -8.36
CA LEU A 4 -52.11 27.13 -9.52
C LEU A 4 -51.94 28.68 -9.57
N SER A 5 -50.90 29.20 -10.22
CA SER A 5 -50.99 30.33 -11.17
C SER A 5 -49.69 30.47 -12.00
N SER A 6 -49.75 31.11 -13.17
CA SER A 6 -48.59 31.26 -14.08
C SER A 6 -48.67 32.56 -14.89
N ILE A 7 -47.54 33.24 -15.11
CA ILE A 7 -47.41 34.34 -16.06
C ILE A 7 -46.17 34.10 -16.94
N ARG A 8 -46.29 34.38 -18.25
CA ARG A 8 -45.23 34.29 -19.27
C ARG A 8 -45.29 35.52 -20.17
N CYS A 9 -44.18 36.24 -20.33
CA CYS A 9 -43.86 37.23 -21.39
C CYS A 9 -42.45 37.80 -21.12
N THR A 10 -41.59 38.19 -22.08
CA THR A 10 -41.49 37.86 -23.52
C THR A 10 -40.04 38.10 -24.01
N PHE A 11 -39.71 37.68 -25.23
CA PHE A 11 -38.42 37.94 -25.90
C PHE A 11 -38.16 39.44 -26.19
N ARG A 12 -36.90 39.89 -26.05
CA ARG A 12 -36.01 40.16 -27.22
C ARG A 12 -34.57 40.47 -26.84
N ALA A 13 -33.66 40.17 -27.77
CA ALA A 13 -32.28 40.67 -27.80
C ALA A 13 -32.08 41.52 -29.07
N THR A 14 -31.04 42.37 -29.09
CA THR A 14 -30.69 43.25 -30.21
C THR A 14 -29.22 43.07 -30.64
N HIS A 15 -28.96 43.24 -31.94
CA HIS A 15 -27.62 43.12 -32.54
C HIS A 15 -26.85 44.44 -32.58
N PHE A 16 -25.53 44.35 -32.80
CA PHE A 16 -24.83 45.28 -33.70
C PHE A 16 -23.93 44.52 -34.69
N ALA A 17 -23.40 45.23 -35.69
CA ALA A 17 -22.92 44.76 -37.01
C ALA A 17 -21.48 45.30 -37.30
N SER A 18 -20.68 44.93 -38.32
CA SER A 18 -20.67 43.89 -39.40
C SER A 18 -19.34 43.96 -40.22
N PHE A 19 -19.16 43.07 -41.23
CA PHE A 19 -18.18 43.05 -42.37
C PHE A 19 -16.81 42.35 -42.14
N ALA A 20 -16.09 41.77 -43.11
CA ALA A 20 -16.25 41.54 -44.59
C ALA A 20 -15.43 40.29 -45.07
N ARG A 21 -15.53 39.74 -46.30
CA ARG A 21 -16.75 39.29 -47.05
C ARG A 21 -16.50 38.34 -48.27
N SER A 22 -15.29 38.16 -48.83
CA SER A 22 -15.05 37.41 -50.10
C SER A 22 -14.69 35.93 -49.88
N LYS A 23 -15.25 34.87 -50.48
CA LYS A 23 -15.90 34.54 -51.80
C LYS A 23 -14.96 34.16 -52.97
N PHE A 24 -14.93 32.86 -53.33
CA PHE A 24 -15.50 32.28 -54.58
C PHE A 24 -15.57 30.72 -54.46
N ALA A 25 -16.02 29.98 -55.50
CA ALA A 25 -16.44 28.56 -55.45
C ALA A 25 -16.25 27.83 -56.82
N PRO A 26 -16.89 26.67 -57.16
CA PRO A 26 -16.52 25.28 -56.74
C PRO A 26 -16.40 24.27 -57.93
N SER A 27 -16.43 22.94 -57.62
CA SER A 27 -16.39 21.73 -58.49
C SER A 27 -14.98 21.23 -58.88
N SER A 28 -14.72 19.95 -59.22
CA SER A 28 -15.59 18.77 -59.46
C SER A 28 -14.97 17.43 -58.95
N ARG A 29 -15.52 16.28 -59.36
CA ARG A 29 -15.15 14.86 -59.01
C ARG A 29 -15.48 13.95 -60.22
N PRO A 30 -15.13 12.64 -60.25
CA PRO A 30 -14.14 11.86 -59.49
C PRO A 30 -13.07 11.31 -60.49
N PRO A 31 -12.83 10.00 -60.75
CA PRO A 31 -12.57 8.83 -59.89
C PRO A 31 -11.25 8.06 -60.21
N ALA A 32 -10.62 7.43 -59.21
CA ALA A 32 -9.81 6.21 -59.42
C ALA A 32 -9.74 5.34 -58.14
N THR A 33 -10.00 4.05 -58.33
CA THR A 33 -10.14 2.98 -57.35
C THR A 33 -8.84 2.55 -56.65
N ARG A 34 -8.93 2.18 -55.36
CA ARG A 34 -8.53 0.83 -54.89
C ARG A 34 -9.17 0.45 -53.55
N THR A 35 -9.38 -0.85 -53.38
CA THR A 35 -10.20 -1.51 -52.34
C THR A 35 -9.53 -1.58 -50.97
N CYS A 36 -10.33 -1.45 -49.90
CA CYS A 36 -10.03 -2.05 -48.60
C CYS A 36 -11.16 -3.04 -48.25
N SER A 37 -10.81 -4.21 -47.73
CA SER A 37 -11.74 -5.34 -47.54
C SER A 37 -12.52 -5.27 -46.23
N LEU A 38 -13.82 -5.55 -46.29
CA LEU A 38 -14.69 -5.73 -45.13
C LEU A 38 -14.27 -6.96 -44.29
N PHE A 39 -14.23 -6.79 -42.97
CA PHE A 39 -14.48 -7.89 -42.04
C PHE A 39 -15.71 -7.55 -41.19
N ARG A 40 -16.55 -8.55 -40.94
CA ARG A 40 -17.82 -8.36 -40.21
C ARG A 40 -17.56 -8.17 -38.72
N LEU A 41 -18.09 -7.09 -38.15
CA LEU A 41 -18.44 -7.10 -36.73
C LEU A 41 -19.53 -8.16 -36.52
N ARG A 42 -19.24 -9.15 -35.68
CA ARG A 42 -20.26 -10.01 -35.07
C ARG A 42 -20.73 -9.35 -33.78
N GLU A 43 -21.99 -9.55 -33.46
CA GLU A 43 -22.61 -9.06 -32.22
C GLU A 43 -21.92 -9.70 -31.00
N LEU A 44 -21.67 -8.89 -29.96
CA LEU A 44 -21.21 -9.36 -28.66
C LEU A 44 -22.42 -9.52 -27.73
N PRO A 45 -22.58 -10.66 -27.03
CA PRO A 45 -23.73 -10.87 -26.16
C PRO A 45 -23.64 -10.00 -24.90
N VAL A 46 -24.76 -9.36 -24.55
CA VAL A 46 -24.91 -8.67 -23.26
C VAL A 46 -24.98 -9.72 -22.15
N PHE A 47 -23.92 -9.82 -21.34
CA PHE A 47 -23.94 -10.67 -20.15
C PHE A 47 -24.67 -9.97 -19.00
N SER A 48 -25.73 -10.61 -18.52
CA SER A 48 -26.56 -10.15 -17.40
C SER A 48 -25.82 -10.26 -16.05
N ALA A 49 -26.22 -9.42 -15.10
CA ALA A 49 -25.67 -9.41 -13.75
C ALA A 49 -25.90 -10.72 -12.96
N SER A 50 -25.09 -10.89 -11.90
CA SER A 50 -25.18 -11.83 -10.76
C SER A 50 -24.06 -12.87 -10.70
N TYR A 51 -23.02 -12.59 -9.88
CA TYR A 51 -22.47 -13.54 -8.90
C TYR A 51 -21.52 -12.82 -7.92
N VAL A 52 -22.04 -12.39 -6.77
CA VAL A 52 -21.20 -11.95 -5.63
C VAL A 52 -20.97 -13.15 -4.72
N GLN A 53 -19.84 -13.82 -4.89
CA GLN A 53 -19.54 -15.06 -4.18
C GLN A 53 -18.97 -14.80 -2.77
N LEU A 54 -19.88 -14.68 -1.78
CA LEU A 54 -19.54 -14.54 -0.37
C LEU A 54 -18.90 -15.83 0.18
N ALA A 55 -17.56 -15.89 0.16
CA ALA A 55 -16.78 -16.97 0.75
C ALA A 55 -16.69 -16.82 2.28
N PHE A 56 -17.57 -17.51 3.02
CA PHE A 56 -17.50 -17.59 4.48
C PHE A 56 -16.35 -18.52 4.94
N PHE A 57 -15.20 -17.93 5.28
CA PHE A 57 -14.12 -18.67 5.93
C PHE A 57 -14.48 -18.99 7.39
N LYS A 58 -14.45 -20.29 7.75
CA LYS A 58 -14.60 -20.75 9.13
C LYS A 58 -13.40 -20.34 9.99
N ASN A 59 -13.64 -20.23 11.30
CA ASN A 59 -12.71 -19.69 12.30
C ASN A 59 -11.29 -20.28 12.22
N ILE A 60 -10.29 -19.41 12.37
CA ILE A 60 -8.91 -19.78 12.72
C ILE A 60 -8.71 -19.40 14.20
N PRO A 61 -8.29 -20.32 15.09
CA PRO A 61 -8.02 -19.97 16.49
C PRO A 61 -6.75 -19.12 16.59
N ALA A 62 -6.77 -18.12 17.48
CA ALA A 62 -5.59 -17.32 17.77
C ALA A 62 -4.52 -18.18 18.47
N THR A 63 -3.30 -18.19 17.93
CA THR A 63 -2.16 -18.88 18.53
C THR A 63 -1.25 -17.87 19.23
N THR A 64 -0.98 -18.07 20.52
CA THR A 64 -0.05 -17.24 21.28
C THR A 64 1.40 -17.53 20.88
N MET A 65 2.24 -16.48 20.76
CA MET A 65 3.67 -16.67 20.54
C MET A 65 4.39 -16.76 21.90
N GLY A 66 4.96 -17.93 22.20
CA GLY A 66 5.84 -18.13 23.35
C GLY A 66 7.31 -17.89 22.98
N ALA A 67 8.10 -17.33 23.90
CA ALA A 67 9.53 -17.11 23.71
C ALA A 67 10.33 -18.42 23.83
N GLY A 68 11.35 -18.60 22.99
CA GLY A 68 12.25 -19.74 23.03
C GLY A 68 13.44 -19.53 23.98
N GLY A 69 13.78 -20.56 24.77
CA GLY A 69 14.99 -20.59 25.60
C GLY A 69 16.02 -21.56 25.04
N SER A 70 17.29 -21.12 24.93
CA SER A 70 18.40 -21.96 24.43
C SER A 70 19.00 -22.84 25.51
N LYS A 71 19.45 -24.05 25.14
CA LYS A 71 20.48 -24.82 25.85
C LYS A 71 21.38 -25.57 24.86
N ASN A 72 22.68 -25.53 25.11
CA ASN A 72 23.69 -26.25 24.34
C ASN A 72 23.79 -27.72 24.77
N GLY A 73 24.31 -28.57 23.90
CA GLY A 73 24.73 -29.95 24.20
C GLY A 73 25.76 -30.42 23.18
N GLU A 74 26.94 -30.81 23.64
CA GLU A 74 28.06 -31.27 22.80
C GLU A 74 27.99 -32.78 22.55
N GLY A 75 28.55 -33.25 21.43
CA GLY A 75 28.60 -34.68 21.09
C GLY A 75 29.61 -34.96 19.98
N GLU A 76 30.60 -35.82 20.26
CA GLU A 76 31.72 -36.11 19.37
C GLU A 76 31.51 -37.35 18.47
N ARG A 77 32.09 -37.31 17.26
CA ARG A 77 32.47 -38.47 16.40
C ARG A 77 31.30 -39.25 15.78
N GLU A 78 31.48 -40.08 14.73
CA GLU A 78 32.71 -40.63 14.15
C GLU A 78 32.68 -40.71 12.61
N LYS A 79 33.85 -40.77 11.95
CA LYS A 79 33.99 -40.85 10.48
C LYS A 79 34.08 -42.29 9.99
N LYS A 80 33.28 -42.66 8.97
CA LYS A 80 33.60 -43.78 8.06
C LYS A 80 33.53 -43.33 6.60
N LYS A 81 34.64 -43.53 5.88
CA LYS A 81 34.71 -43.39 4.41
C LYS A 81 34.21 -44.68 3.76
N SER A 82 33.50 -44.56 2.65
CA SER A 82 33.54 -45.56 1.58
C SER A 82 33.63 -44.83 0.23
N THR A 83 34.31 -45.44 -0.74
CA THR A 83 34.60 -44.85 -2.05
C THR A 83 34.02 -45.70 -3.16
N LYS A 84 33.42 -45.07 -4.18
CA LYS A 84 33.33 -45.69 -5.51
C LYS A 84 33.30 -44.65 -6.62
N LYS A 85 33.99 -44.97 -7.71
CA LYS A 85 33.74 -44.44 -9.06
C LYS A 85 32.41 -45.05 -9.55
N GLY A 86 31.62 -44.44 -10.43
CA GLY A 86 31.80 -43.18 -11.16
C GLY A 86 31.91 -43.43 -12.67
N GLU A 87 30.96 -42.90 -13.44
CA GLU A 87 30.87 -43.02 -14.90
C GLU A 87 30.19 -41.76 -15.51
N LYS A 88 30.08 -41.68 -16.83
CA LYS A 88 29.79 -40.44 -17.59
C LYS A 88 28.50 -40.51 -18.44
N GLU A 89 28.22 -39.38 -19.10
CA GLU A 89 27.30 -39.18 -20.26
C GLU A 89 25.82 -38.93 -19.88
N THR A 90 25.08 -38.04 -20.56
CA THR A 90 25.40 -37.03 -21.61
C THR A 90 24.66 -35.71 -21.32
N ALA A 91 25.17 -34.56 -21.80
CA ALA A 91 24.58 -33.25 -21.54
C ALA A 91 23.87 -32.67 -22.77
N ALA A 92 22.73 -31.99 -22.53
CA ALA A 92 22.04 -31.14 -23.51
C ALA A 92 22.33 -29.65 -23.24
N ILE A 93 22.19 -28.80 -24.25
CA ILE A 93 22.77 -27.44 -24.28
C ILE A 93 21.78 -26.39 -23.74
N ALA A 94 22.27 -25.53 -22.84
CA ALA A 94 21.53 -24.40 -22.28
C ALA A 94 21.60 -23.15 -23.17
N THR A 95 20.67 -22.20 -22.98
CA THR A 95 20.58 -20.96 -23.75
C THR A 95 21.42 -19.81 -23.15
N PRO A 96 21.82 -18.77 -23.93
CA PRO A 96 22.78 -17.76 -23.47
C PRO A 96 22.39 -17.00 -22.19
N ALA A 97 21.10 -16.76 -21.97
CA ALA A 97 20.59 -16.12 -20.75
C ALA A 97 20.87 -16.93 -19.47
N GLN A 98 21.11 -18.23 -19.60
CA GLN A 98 21.44 -19.13 -18.48
C GLN A 98 22.94 -19.18 -18.18
N GLN A 99 23.80 -18.66 -19.08
CA GLN A 99 25.26 -18.67 -18.90
C GLN A 99 25.77 -17.40 -18.19
N GLN A 100 25.21 -16.22 -18.47
CA GLN A 100 25.65 -14.97 -17.82
C GLN A 100 25.38 -14.94 -16.30
N ALA A 101 24.46 -15.77 -15.79
CA ALA A 101 24.25 -15.95 -14.36
C ALA A 101 25.33 -16.82 -13.66
N ALA A 102 26.19 -17.51 -14.41
CA ALA A 102 27.17 -18.46 -13.88
C ALA A 102 28.60 -17.90 -13.79
N GLU A 103 28.95 -16.88 -14.58
CA GLU A 103 30.34 -16.39 -14.69
C GLU A 103 30.71 -15.34 -13.63
N GLY A 104 29.74 -14.65 -13.03
CA GLY A 104 29.96 -13.70 -11.93
C GLY A 104 30.34 -14.33 -10.58
N ALA A 105 30.47 -15.66 -10.50
CA ALA A 105 30.61 -16.42 -9.24
C ALA A 105 32.02 -17.02 -9.03
N LYS A 106 33.07 -16.40 -9.57
CA LYS A 106 34.48 -16.84 -9.39
C LYS A 106 35.48 -15.69 -9.28
N GLU A 107 35.53 -15.01 -8.12
CA GLU A 107 36.79 -14.49 -7.55
C GLU A 107 36.64 -13.95 -6.12
N SER A 108 36.67 -14.84 -5.12
CA SER A 108 37.06 -14.52 -3.73
C SER A 108 37.43 -15.77 -2.94
N GLY A 109 38.73 -16.04 -2.80
CA GLY A 109 39.25 -17.23 -2.14
C GLY A 109 39.40 -17.06 -0.62
N ALA A 110 38.33 -17.33 0.14
CA ALA A 110 38.40 -17.50 1.60
C ALA A 110 37.45 -18.62 2.05
N ALA A 111 37.96 -19.59 2.82
CA ALA A 111 37.15 -20.72 3.29
C ALA A 111 36.36 -20.32 4.55
N ALA A 112 35.04 -20.46 4.48
CA ALA A 112 34.13 -20.36 5.61
C ALA A 112 33.16 -21.56 5.59
N ASP A 113 33.19 -22.38 6.64
CA ASP A 113 32.27 -23.51 6.78
C ASP A 113 30.84 -22.99 7.03
N GLY A 114 29.90 -23.27 6.12
CA GLY A 114 28.50 -22.88 6.30
C GLY A 114 27.57 -22.97 5.09
N VAL A 115 28.09 -22.95 3.85
CA VAL A 115 27.25 -22.92 2.62
C VAL A 115 26.69 -24.31 2.30
N GLY A 116 25.63 -24.69 3.00
CA GLY A 116 24.91 -25.94 2.77
C GLY A 116 23.71 -25.78 1.83
N TYR A 117 23.70 -26.52 0.73
CA TYR A 117 22.51 -26.74 -0.08
C TYR A 117 21.73 -27.97 0.44
N VAL A 118 20.42 -27.98 0.18
CA VAL A 118 19.56 -29.18 0.24
C VAL A 118 18.97 -29.43 -1.15
N GLU A 119 18.83 -30.68 -1.54
CA GLU A 119 18.35 -31.09 -2.86
C GLU A 119 17.63 -32.45 -2.77
N CYS A 120 16.36 -32.51 -3.17
CA CYS A 120 15.61 -33.76 -3.25
C CYS A 120 14.45 -33.68 -4.26
N ALA A 121 13.91 -34.84 -4.64
CA ALA A 121 12.59 -34.94 -5.26
C ALA A 121 11.52 -34.64 -4.21
N VAL A 122 10.61 -33.71 -4.51
CA VAL A 122 9.62 -33.16 -3.55
C VAL A 122 8.16 -33.49 -3.89
N ALA A 123 7.88 -33.87 -5.15
CA ALA A 123 6.58 -34.29 -5.66
C ALA A 123 6.75 -34.94 -7.06
N LYS A 124 5.70 -35.61 -7.58
CA LYS A 124 5.69 -36.04 -8.99
C LYS A 124 5.20 -34.94 -9.93
N ALA A 125 5.72 -34.89 -11.15
CA ALA A 125 5.32 -33.90 -12.15
C ALA A 125 3.88 -34.17 -12.64
N SER A 126 3.52 -35.44 -12.76
CA SER A 126 2.17 -35.96 -13.02
C SER A 126 1.12 -35.55 -12.00
N GLU A 127 1.51 -35.03 -10.83
CA GLU A 127 0.59 -34.44 -9.86
C GLU A 127 0.14 -33.02 -10.23
N PHE A 128 0.87 -32.27 -11.07
CA PHE A 128 0.60 -30.86 -11.34
C PHE A 128 -0.13 -30.66 -12.67
N GLY A 129 -1.26 -29.95 -12.63
CA GLY A 129 -1.86 -29.35 -13.81
C GLY A 129 -1.02 -28.21 -14.40
N GLU A 130 -1.37 -27.79 -15.61
CA GLU A 130 -0.91 -26.53 -16.19
C GLU A 130 -1.68 -25.37 -15.54
N ASN A 131 -0.96 -24.35 -15.06
CA ASN A 131 -1.45 -23.30 -14.15
C ASN A 131 -1.82 -23.79 -12.73
N GLU A 132 -1.08 -24.76 -12.19
CA GLU A 132 -1.21 -25.19 -10.79
C GLU A 132 -0.02 -24.74 -9.92
N MET A 133 -0.27 -24.54 -8.63
CA MET A 133 0.76 -24.40 -7.60
C MET A 133 0.47 -25.37 -6.44
N LYS A 134 1.52 -25.95 -5.84
CA LYS A 134 1.42 -26.84 -4.68
C LYS A 134 2.43 -26.46 -3.61
N GLU A 135 2.05 -26.68 -2.35
CA GLU A 135 2.95 -26.55 -1.20
C GLU A 135 3.57 -27.92 -0.91
N VAL A 136 4.89 -28.02 -1.05
CA VAL A 136 5.68 -29.24 -0.85
C VAL A 136 6.66 -29.06 0.30
N GLU A 137 7.25 -30.15 0.80
CA GLU A 137 8.16 -30.12 1.95
C GLU A 137 9.62 -30.37 1.56
N LEU A 138 10.52 -29.57 2.14
CA LEU A 138 11.97 -29.62 1.95
C LEU A 138 12.64 -29.30 3.30
N GLU A 139 13.24 -30.30 3.96
CA GLU A 139 13.80 -30.19 5.33
C GLU A 139 12.86 -29.50 6.35
N GLU A 140 11.64 -30.02 6.46
CA GLU A 140 10.56 -29.50 7.33
C GLU A 140 10.10 -28.07 6.99
N LYS A 141 10.58 -27.49 5.88
CA LYS A 141 10.17 -26.17 5.38
C LYS A 141 9.23 -26.33 4.20
N LYS A 142 8.31 -25.37 4.07
CA LYS A 142 7.26 -25.36 3.03
C LYS A 142 7.70 -24.51 1.84
N VAL A 143 7.84 -25.16 0.69
CA VAL A 143 8.15 -24.57 -0.60
C VAL A 143 6.88 -24.53 -1.44
N LEU A 144 6.65 -23.42 -2.14
CA LEU A 144 5.62 -23.33 -3.17
C LEU A 144 6.26 -23.66 -4.52
N VAL A 145 5.89 -24.80 -5.10
CA VAL A 145 6.23 -25.18 -6.47
C VAL A 145 5.08 -24.80 -7.38
N ILE A 146 5.40 -24.23 -8.55
CA ILE A 146 4.43 -23.71 -9.51
C ILE A 146 4.77 -24.22 -10.90
N HIS A 147 3.75 -24.74 -11.60
CA HIS A 147 3.81 -25.14 -13.01
C HIS A 147 2.84 -24.26 -13.83
N GLN A 148 3.38 -23.37 -14.65
CA GLN A 148 2.62 -22.37 -15.40
C GLN A 148 3.32 -22.00 -16.70
N ASN A 149 2.56 -21.93 -17.81
CA ASN A 149 3.03 -21.69 -19.17
C ASN A 149 4.12 -22.70 -19.61
N GLY A 150 4.02 -23.96 -19.18
CA GLY A 150 5.04 -24.99 -19.39
C GLY A 150 6.36 -24.76 -18.64
N ALA A 151 6.44 -23.76 -17.75
CA ALA A 151 7.62 -23.46 -16.95
C ALA A 151 7.42 -23.87 -15.48
N TRP A 152 8.50 -24.32 -14.86
CA TRP A 152 8.55 -24.71 -13.44
C TRP A 152 9.28 -23.64 -12.63
N SER A 153 8.76 -23.34 -11.43
CA SER A 153 9.40 -22.43 -10.47
C SER A 153 9.17 -22.89 -9.03
N ALA A 154 10.09 -22.52 -8.12
CA ALA A 154 10.02 -22.87 -6.70
C ALA A 154 10.44 -21.68 -5.83
N MET A 155 9.65 -21.39 -4.79
CA MET A 155 9.84 -20.21 -3.93
C MET A 155 9.32 -20.42 -2.50
N GLY A 156 9.59 -19.49 -1.59
CA GLY A 156 9.05 -19.54 -0.22
C GLY A 156 7.52 -19.53 -0.17
N ALA A 157 6.89 -20.45 0.55
CA ALA A 157 5.42 -20.62 0.54
C ALA A 157 4.60 -19.58 1.33
N LYS A 158 5.25 -18.58 1.95
CA LYS A 158 4.61 -17.57 2.81
C LYS A 158 4.83 -16.17 2.28
N CYS A 159 3.76 -15.38 2.20
CA CYS A 159 3.79 -13.97 1.82
C CYS A 159 4.70 -13.17 2.76
N THR A 160 5.66 -12.44 2.19
CA THR A 160 6.68 -11.68 2.93
C THR A 160 6.14 -10.67 3.93
N HIS A 161 4.96 -10.09 3.65
CA HIS A 161 4.28 -9.10 4.49
C HIS A 161 4.00 -9.67 5.90
N TYR A 162 2.88 -10.37 6.10
CA TYR A 162 2.47 -10.94 7.39
C TYR A 162 2.40 -12.49 7.39
N GLY A 163 3.15 -13.18 6.51
CA GLY A 163 3.32 -14.65 6.57
C GLY A 163 2.16 -15.50 6.04
N ALA A 164 1.20 -14.92 5.32
CA ALA A 164 0.05 -15.63 4.76
C ALA A 164 0.47 -16.79 3.84
N PRO A 165 -0.12 -18.00 3.94
CA PRO A 165 0.22 -19.12 3.07
C PRO A 165 -0.23 -18.84 1.62
N LEU A 166 0.72 -18.79 0.69
CA LEU A 166 0.50 -18.40 -0.70
C LEU A 166 -0.31 -19.43 -1.49
N ILE A 167 -0.25 -20.71 -1.09
CA ILE A 167 -1.10 -21.79 -1.63
C ILE A 167 -2.61 -21.55 -1.44
N LYS A 168 -3.01 -20.63 -0.52
CA LYS A 168 -4.41 -20.18 -0.37
C LYS A 168 -4.74 -18.91 -1.17
N GLY A 169 -3.77 -18.40 -1.92
CA GLY A 169 -3.89 -17.21 -2.77
C GLY A 169 -4.38 -17.51 -4.18
N CYS A 170 -4.10 -16.60 -5.11
CA CYS A 170 -4.47 -16.75 -6.52
C CYS A 170 -3.22 -16.77 -7.41
N LEU A 171 -3.11 -17.77 -8.29
CA LEU A 171 -2.09 -17.88 -9.33
C LEU A 171 -2.66 -17.38 -10.68
N GLY A 172 -1.86 -16.65 -11.46
CA GLY A 172 -2.23 -16.26 -12.82
C GLY A 172 -1.28 -15.23 -13.42
N ASN A 173 -1.10 -15.24 -14.74
CA ASN A 173 -0.29 -14.27 -15.50
C ASN A 173 1.14 -14.07 -14.96
N GLY A 174 1.84 -15.16 -14.61
CA GLY A 174 3.21 -15.13 -14.09
C GLY A 174 3.30 -14.61 -12.65
N ARG A 175 2.20 -14.64 -11.89
CA ARG A 175 2.10 -14.03 -10.55
C ARG A 175 1.34 -14.89 -9.57
N VAL A 176 1.77 -14.85 -8.31
CA VAL A 176 1.01 -15.35 -7.15
C VAL A 176 0.59 -14.17 -6.26
N ARG A 177 -0.70 -14.08 -5.91
CA ARG A 177 -1.28 -13.00 -5.11
C ARG A 177 -1.73 -13.49 -3.74
N CYS A 178 -1.29 -12.80 -2.69
CA CYS A 178 -1.55 -13.09 -1.29
C CYS A 178 -3.04 -13.00 -0.93
N PRO A 179 -3.62 -14.02 -0.25
CA PRO A 179 -5.05 -14.04 0.06
C PRO A 179 -5.50 -13.06 1.14
N TRP A 180 -4.58 -12.53 1.95
CA TRP A 180 -4.92 -11.66 3.08
C TRP A 180 -4.95 -10.18 2.69
N HIS A 181 -3.87 -9.68 2.09
CA HIS A 181 -3.63 -8.24 1.90
C HIS A 181 -3.24 -7.88 0.46
N GLY A 182 -3.46 -8.75 -0.52
CA GLY A 182 -3.29 -8.40 -1.94
C GLY A 182 -1.83 -8.36 -2.46
N ALA A 183 -0.80 -8.38 -1.60
CA ALA A 183 0.61 -8.40 -2.02
C ALA A 183 0.89 -9.49 -3.07
N CYS A 184 1.62 -9.14 -4.13
CA CYS A 184 1.74 -9.99 -5.32
C CYS A 184 3.21 -10.17 -5.72
N PHE A 185 3.57 -11.39 -6.10
CA PHE A 185 4.95 -11.78 -6.41
C PHE A 185 5.03 -12.41 -7.80
N ASN A 186 6.09 -12.08 -8.53
CA ASN A 186 6.44 -12.71 -9.80
C ASN A 186 6.79 -14.20 -9.56
N THR A 187 6.25 -15.13 -10.35
CA THR A 187 6.52 -16.56 -10.12
C THR A 187 7.90 -17.01 -10.61
N THR A 188 8.53 -16.29 -11.54
CA THR A 188 9.87 -16.62 -12.05
C THR A 188 10.98 -16.01 -11.21
N SER A 189 10.89 -14.73 -10.84
CA SER A 189 11.92 -14.04 -10.05
C SER A 189 11.66 -14.06 -8.54
N GLY A 190 10.44 -14.36 -8.10
CA GLY A 190 10.01 -14.20 -6.70
C GLY A 190 9.91 -12.72 -6.26
N ASP A 191 10.23 -11.76 -7.13
CA ASP A 191 10.19 -10.33 -6.82
C ASP A 191 8.77 -9.88 -6.47
N ILE A 192 8.66 -8.97 -5.51
CA ILE A 192 7.39 -8.31 -5.21
C ILE A 192 7.03 -7.30 -6.32
N GLU A 193 5.84 -7.46 -6.89
CA GLU A 193 5.29 -6.60 -7.95
C GLU A 193 4.05 -5.80 -7.51
N ASP A 194 3.42 -6.18 -6.39
CA ASP A 194 2.33 -5.40 -5.78
C ASP A 194 2.40 -5.48 -4.25
N PHE A 195 2.03 -4.37 -3.63
CA PHE A 195 2.22 -4.07 -2.20
C PHE A 195 1.07 -4.66 -1.36
N PRO A 196 1.06 -4.66 -0.01
CA PRO A 196 1.86 -3.92 0.98
C PRO A 196 3.09 -4.65 1.56
N GLY A 197 3.64 -5.68 0.91
CA GLY A 197 4.97 -6.18 1.28
C GLY A 197 6.07 -5.21 0.84
N LEU A 198 7.29 -5.36 1.37
CA LEU A 198 8.50 -4.70 0.85
C LEU A 198 9.51 -5.71 0.32
N ASP A 199 9.68 -6.84 1.01
CA ASP A 199 10.57 -7.91 0.56
C ASP A 199 9.93 -8.83 -0.47
N SER A 200 10.80 -9.42 -1.29
CA SER A 200 10.53 -10.45 -2.28
C SER A 200 10.67 -11.85 -1.67
N LEU A 201 10.18 -12.87 -2.36
CA LEU A 201 10.31 -14.26 -1.91
C LEU A 201 11.73 -14.80 -2.14
N PRO A 202 12.24 -15.71 -1.27
CA PRO A 202 13.39 -16.53 -1.63
C PRO A 202 13.02 -17.44 -2.81
N LEU A 203 13.96 -17.60 -3.75
CA LEU A 203 13.86 -18.54 -4.87
C LEU A 203 14.66 -19.80 -4.59
N PHE A 204 14.20 -20.91 -5.16
CA PHE A 204 14.89 -22.19 -5.18
C PHE A 204 14.98 -22.70 -6.62
N GLN A 205 16.05 -23.41 -6.95
CA GLN A 205 16.19 -24.03 -8.27
C GLN A 205 15.23 -25.22 -8.35
N VAL A 206 14.53 -25.37 -9.48
CA VAL A 206 13.66 -26.53 -9.73
C VAL A 206 13.93 -27.09 -11.12
N ARG A 207 13.82 -28.41 -11.26
CA ARG A 207 13.84 -29.13 -12.53
C ARG A 207 12.97 -30.38 -12.43
N VAL A 208 12.67 -30.99 -13.57
CA VAL A 208 11.96 -32.27 -13.64
C VAL A 208 12.90 -33.31 -14.28
N GLU A 209 13.10 -34.44 -13.60
CA GLU A 209 13.85 -35.60 -14.10
C GLU A 209 12.87 -36.78 -14.25
N GLY A 210 12.47 -37.08 -15.48
CA GLY A 210 11.41 -38.06 -15.75
C GLY A 210 10.05 -37.56 -15.24
N ASP A 211 9.58 -38.13 -14.14
CA ASP A 211 8.38 -37.68 -13.41
C ASP A 211 8.70 -37.10 -12.02
N ASP A 212 9.98 -36.97 -11.63
CA ASP A 212 10.36 -36.42 -10.33
C ASP A 212 10.63 -34.90 -10.41
N VAL A 213 9.87 -34.10 -9.65
CA VAL A 213 10.13 -32.67 -9.47
C VAL A 213 11.19 -32.51 -8.40
N ILE A 214 12.39 -32.07 -8.79
CA ILE A 214 13.54 -31.90 -7.90
C ILE A 214 13.71 -30.42 -7.58
N VAL A 215 13.73 -30.08 -6.29
CA VAL A 215 14.01 -28.73 -5.80
C VAL A 215 15.36 -28.71 -5.08
N LYS A 216 16.17 -27.71 -5.40
CA LYS A 216 17.45 -27.41 -4.77
C LYS A 216 17.42 -26.01 -4.15
N ALA A 217 17.67 -25.93 -2.85
CA ALA A 217 17.64 -24.70 -2.07
C ALA A 217 18.95 -24.49 -1.30
N ASP A 218 19.36 -23.24 -1.14
CA ASP A 218 20.30 -22.84 -0.10
C ASP A 218 19.60 -22.88 1.27
N LYS A 219 20.25 -23.44 2.30
CA LYS A 219 19.62 -23.65 3.62
C LYS A 219 19.33 -22.34 4.37
N ALA A 220 20.09 -21.26 4.14
CA ALA A 220 19.81 -19.96 4.75
C ALA A 220 18.61 -19.28 4.07
N LEU A 221 18.54 -19.32 2.72
CA LEU A 221 17.39 -18.85 1.96
C LEU A 221 16.11 -19.68 2.23
N LEU A 222 16.24 -20.99 2.48
CA LEU A 222 15.12 -21.86 2.84
C LEU A 222 14.60 -21.61 4.27
N SER A 223 15.49 -21.18 5.17
CA SER A 223 15.14 -20.81 6.55
C SER A 223 14.57 -19.39 6.66
N ASN A 224 14.90 -18.51 5.72
CA ASN A 224 14.37 -17.16 5.64
C ASN A 224 13.04 -17.14 4.86
N THR A 225 12.12 -16.23 5.20
CA THR A 225 10.87 -16.02 4.45
C THR A 225 10.89 -14.76 3.57
N ARG A 226 11.99 -14.00 3.58
CA ARG A 226 12.13 -12.68 2.94
C ARG A 226 13.47 -12.55 2.23
N ARG A 227 13.45 -11.92 1.06
CA ARG A 227 14.62 -11.52 0.27
C ARG A 227 14.46 -10.06 -0.15
N THR A 228 15.33 -9.18 0.30
CA THR A 228 15.42 -7.82 -0.26
C THR A 228 15.89 -7.90 -1.71
N LYS A 229 15.34 -7.06 -2.60
CA LYS A 229 15.74 -7.06 -4.02
C LYS A 229 17.10 -6.41 -4.19
N GLN A 230 17.91 -6.95 -5.10
CA GLN A 230 19.24 -6.41 -5.39
C GLN A 230 19.13 -4.95 -5.83
N SER A 231 20.01 -4.12 -5.26
CA SER A 231 20.03 -2.67 -5.41
C SER A 231 21.46 -2.19 -5.63
N VAL A 232 21.64 -1.03 -6.24
CA VAL A 232 22.93 -0.33 -6.23
C VAL A 232 23.10 0.47 -4.93
N VAL A 233 24.35 0.77 -4.59
CA VAL A 233 24.74 1.79 -3.59
C VAL A 233 25.04 3.12 -4.30
N ALA A 234 25.31 4.19 -3.55
CA ALA A 234 25.62 5.49 -4.14
C ALA A 234 27.02 5.51 -4.79
N SER A 235 27.18 6.37 -5.80
CA SER A 235 28.46 6.62 -6.47
C SER A 235 28.44 8.05 -7.01
N VAL A 236 28.85 9.00 -6.16
CA VAL A 236 28.74 10.44 -6.43
C VAL A 236 29.62 10.87 -7.61
N GLU A 237 30.66 10.12 -7.96
CA GLU A 237 31.44 10.39 -9.18
C GLU A 237 30.75 9.94 -10.47
N GLU A 238 29.90 8.91 -10.42
CA GLU A 238 29.09 8.47 -11.57
C GLU A 238 27.81 9.29 -11.73
N ASP A 239 27.18 9.73 -10.64
CA ASP A 239 25.91 10.46 -10.64
C ASP A 239 25.87 11.51 -9.54
N LYS A 240 25.91 12.79 -9.95
CA LYS A 240 25.97 13.96 -9.04
C LYS A 240 24.60 14.50 -8.64
N ARG A 241 23.52 13.86 -9.12
CA ARG A 241 22.14 14.32 -8.88
C ARG A 241 21.69 14.04 -7.44
N THR A 242 20.86 14.92 -6.90
CA THR A 242 20.21 14.77 -5.59
C THR A 242 18.70 14.62 -5.75
N PHE A 243 18.15 13.47 -5.37
CA PHE A 243 16.71 13.22 -5.36
C PHE A 243 16.20 13.35 -3.92
N LEU A 244 15.30 14.32 -3.70
CA LEU A 244 14.79 14.68 -2.39
C LEU A 244 13.35 14.17 -2.20
N ILE A 245 13.09 13.51 -1.09
CA ILE A 245 11.80 12.88 -0.75
C ILE A 245 11.30 13.47 0.58
N ILE A 246 10.11 14.07 0.58
CA ILE A 246 9.54 14.78 1.73
C ILE A 246 8.41 13.97 2.36
N GLY A 247 8.60 13.55 3.61
CA GLY A 247 7.64 12.81 4.44
C GLY A 247 8.10 11.38 4.76
N GLY A 248 7.91 10.93 6.01
CA GLY A 248 8.30 9.58 6.47
C GLY A 248 7.24 8.49 6.24
N GLY A 249 6.67 8.42 5.04
CA GLY A 249 5.57 7.53 4.69
C GLY A 249 5.98 6.25 3.94
N PRO A 250 5.05 5.30 3.76
CA PRO A 250 5.28 4.09 2.95
C PRO A 250 5.61 4.40 1.49
N ALA A 251 4.98 5.43 0.91
CA ALA A 251 5.32 5.94 -0.41
C ALA A 251 6.79 6.34 -0.52
N SER A 252 7.30 7.01 0.52
CA SER A 252 8.67 7.51 0.59
C SER A 252 9.72 6.41 0.73
N VAL A 253 9.45 5.41 1.59
CA VAL A 253 10.32 4.23 1.74
C VAL A 253 10.41 3.46 0.44
N VAL A 254 9.26 3.15 -0.18
CA VAL A 254 9.24 2.46 -1.47
C VAL A 254 9.92 3.29 -2.54
N ALA A 255 9.76 4.61 -2.56
CA ALA A 255 10.43 5.45 -3.54
C ALA A 255 11.96 5.41 -3.38
N ALA A 256 12.48 5.62 -2.16
CA ALA A 256 13.92 5.57 -1.89
C ALA A 256 14.53 4.19 -2.21
N GLU A 257 13.85 3.11 -1.82
CA GLU A 257 14.25 1.73 -2.12
C GLU A 257 14.16 1.43 -3.63
N THR A 258 13.11 1.88 -4.32
CA THR A 258 12.93 1.69 -5.78
C THR A 258 14.02 2.41 -6.58
N LEU A 259 14.44 3.61 -6.19
CA LEU A 259 15.53 4.34 -6.85
C LEU A 259 16.83 3.51 -6.85
N ARG A 260 17.16 2.89 -5.71
CA ARG A 260 18.34 2.02 -5.57
C ARG A 260 18.18 0.70 -6.32
N GLN A 261 16.98 0.12 -6.37
CA GLN A 261 16.66 -1.07 -7.17
C GLN A 261 16.70 -0.82 -8.70
N GLU A 262 16.41 0.40 -9.15
CA GLU A 262 16.44 0.81 -10.57
C GLU A 262 17.81 1.30 -11.04
N GLY A 263 18.82 1.35 -10.15
CA GLY A 263 20.19 1.72 -10.49
C GLY A 263 20.52 3.21 -10.37
N PHE A 264 19.70 4.02 -9.70
CA PHE A 264 20.06 5.40 -9.40
C PHE A 264 21.22 5.46 -8.40
N LYS A 265 22.34 6.06 -8.81
CA LYS A 265 23.59 6.16 -8.01
C LYS A 265 23.79 7.51 -7.31
N GLY A 266 22.97 8.51 -7.62
CA GLY A 266 23.03 9.83 -6.99
C GLY A 266 22.59 9.84 -5.52
N ARG A 267 22.61 11.01 -4.89
CA ARG A 267 22.21 11.19 -3.49
C ARG A 267 20.69 11.04 -3.36
N VAL A 268 20.22 10.23 -2.40
CA VAL A 268 18.80 10.10 -2.05
C VAL A 268 18.60 10.58 -0.61
N ILE A 269 17.79 11.62 -0.44
CA ILE A 269 17.50 12.23 0.87
C ILE A 269 16.03 11.99 1.20
N LEU A 270 15.77 11.40 2.37
CA LEU A 270 14.44 11.17 2.93
C LEU A 270 14.24 12.08 4.15
N ALA A 271 13.61 13.23 3.93
CA ALA A 271 13.32 14.21 4.98
C ALA A 271 12.00 13.86 5.70
N CYS A 272 12.12 13.38 6.93
CA CYS A 272 11.02 12.99 7.80
C CYS A 272 10.76 14.08 8.83
N ARG A 273 9.54 14.65 8.86
CA ARG A 273 9.12 15.54 9.95
C ARG A 273 9.12 14.84 11.32
N GLU A 274 8.70 13.58 11.37
CA GLU A 274 8.61 12.83 12.61
C GLU A 274 10.03 12.44 13.10
N ASN A 275 10.27 12.47 14.42
CA ASN A 275 11.56 12.13 15.04
C ASN A 275 11.80 10.61 15.11
N VAL A 276 11.29 9.86 14.14
CA VAL A 276 11.23 8.38 14.12
C VAL A 276 11.38 7.90 12.69
N LEU A 277 12.08 6.76 12.50
CA LEU A 277 12.16 6.10 11.20
C LEU A 277 10.76 5.69 10.67
N PRO A 278 10.54 5.63 9.35
CA PRO A 278 9.25 5.25 8.77
C PRO A 278 8.71 3.90 9.26
N TYR A 279 7.43 3.88 9.65
CA TYR A 279 6.79 2.76 10.35
C TYR A 279 5.40 2.37 9.81
N ASP A 280 4.94 1.17 10.15
CA ASP A 280 3.65 0.59 9.75
C ASP A 280 2.46 1.29 10.45
N ARG A 281 1.98 2.36 9.84
CA ARG A 281 0.91 3.21 10.38
C ARG A 281 -0.44 2.48 10.50
N ILE A 282 -0.62 1.28 9.91
CA ILE A 282 -1.87 0.51 10.04
C ILE A 282 -1.99 -0.21 11.40
N LYS A 283 -0.88 -0.30 12.16
CA LYS A 283 -0.83 -0.87 13.51
C LYS A 283 -1.51 0.03 14.55
N LEU A 284 -1.41 1.35 14.38
CA LEU A 284 -1.80 2.36 15.38
C LEU A 284 -3.25 2.22 15.87
N SER A 285 -4.17 1.90 14.97
CA SER A 285 -5.61 1.73 15.28
C SER A 285 -6.01 0.31 15.70
N LYS A 286 -5.08 -0.66 15.63
CA LYS A 286 -5.38 -2.11 15.80
C LYS A 286 -4.68 -2.73 17.00
N ALA A 287 -3.49 -2.24 17.34
CA ALA A 287 -2.70 -2.67 18.49
C ALA A 287 -1.85 -1.52 19.08
N PRO A 288 -2.47 -0.40 19.52
CA PRO A 288 -1.77 0.65 20.28
C PRO A 288 -1.25 0.11 21.64
N ASN A 289 -0.48 0.96 22.33
CA ASN A 289 0.54 0.57 23.33
C ASN A 289 1.73 -0.15 22.68
N LEU A 290 2.28 0.48 21.63
CA LEU A 290 3.45 0.03 20.90
C LEU A 290 4.62 1.02 21.01
N ASN A 291 5.85 0.53 20.88
CA ASN A 291 6.99 1.36 20.48
C ASN A 291 7.00 1.41 18.95
N ALA A 292 7.32 2.56 18.35
CA ALA A 292 7.47 2.68 16.90
C ALA A 292 8.60 1.80 16.36
N ASP A 293 9.67 1.58 17.14
CA ASP A 293 10.80 0.74 16.74
C ASP A 293 10.40 -0.72 16.45
N SER A 294 9.33 -1.24 17.08
CA SER A 294 8.85 -2.60 16.83
C SER A 294 7.94 -2.72 15.60
N ILE A 295 7.65 -1.60 14.92
CA ILE A 295 6.79 -1.53 13.74
C ILE A 295 7.43 -0.77 12.56
N LEU A 296 8.75 -0.58 12.55
CA LEU A 296 9.47 0.05 11.43
C LEU A 296 9.25 -0.70 10.11
N LEU A 297 9.22 0.05 9.01
CA LEU A 297 9.13 -0.52 7.65
C LEU A 297 10.45 -1.14 7.20
N ARG A 298 11.55 -0.46 7.55
CA ARG A 298 12.93 -0.88 7.33
C ARG A 298 13.75 -0.48 8.57
N PRO A 299 14.69 -1.32 9.04
CA PRO A 299 15.57 -0.99 10.16
C PRO A 299 16.64 0.04 9.74
N ALA A 300 17.36 0.63 10.69
CA ALA A 300 18.36 1.69 10.41
C ALA A 300 19.49 1.20 9.47
N GLU A 301 19.88 -0.05 9.62
CA GLU A 301 20.93 -0.74 8.85
C GLU A 301 20.54 -0.90 7.39
N PHE A 302 19.24 -0.95 7.05
CA PHE A 302 18.79 -0.99 5.66
C PHE A 302 19.10 0.34 4.94
N TYR A 303 18.76 1.47 5.55
CA TYR A 303 18.95 2.78 4.93
C TYR A 303 20.44 3.08 4.72
N SER A 304 21.29 2.78 5.71
CA SER A 304 22.74 2.95 5.60
C SER A 304 23.39 2.00 4.59
N SER A 305 22.98 0.72 4.53
CA SER A 305 23.51 -0.23 3.54
C SER A 305 23.07 0.04 2.08
N HIS A 306 22.14 0.97 1.87
CA HIS A 306 21.66 1.39 0.54
C HIS A 306 21.94 2.88 0.24
N ASP A 307 22.78 3.55 1.03
CA ASP A 307 23.07 4.99 0.95
C ASP A 307 21.82 5.87 0.82
N ILE A 308 20.82 5.63 1.66
CA ILE A 308 19.60 6.45 1.79
C ILE A 308 19.76 7.33 3.03
N GLU A 309 19.92 8.63 2.82
CA GLU A 309 20.10 9.61 3.88
C GLU A 309 18.75 9.96 4.52
N VAL A 310 18.48 9.43 5.71
CA VAL A 310 17.22 9.71 6.44
C VAL A 310 17.44 10.83 7.45
N VAL A 311 16.79 11.97 7.23
CA VAL A 311 16.87 13.15 8.09
C VAL A 311 15.58 13.28 8.90
N LEU A 312 15.65 13.03 10.20
CA LEU A 312 14.51 13.09 11.12
C LEU A 312 14.28 14.50 11.66
N GLY A 313 13.07 14.81 12.13
CA GLY A 313 12.69 16.13 12.65
C GLY A 313 12.55 17.25 11.60
N LYS A 314 12.69 16.91 10.31
CA LYS A 314 12.94 17.84 9.21
C LYS A 314 11.63 18.25 8.53
N GLU A 315 10.92 19.24 9.08
CA GLU A 315 9.64 19.73 8.53
C GLU A 315 9.85 20.69 7.37
N ALA A 316 9.28 20.38 6.20
CA ALA A 316 9.29 21.26 5.03
C ALA A 316 8.27 22.40 5.20
N THR A 317 8.72 23.64 5.01
CA THR A 317 7.95 24.89 5.19
C THR A 317 7.67 25.64 3.89
N GLY A 318 8.34 25.26 2.79
CA GLY A 318 8.05 25.78 1.45
C GLY A 318 8.78 25.03 0.35
N VAL A 319 8.25 25.12 -0.89
CA VAL A 319 8.90 24.58 -2.09
C VAL A 319 9.10 25.72 -3.10
N ASP A 320 10.34 25.89 -3.53
CA ASP A 320 10.71 26.72 -4.68
C ASP A 320 10.96 25.77 -5.86
N LYS A 321 10.06 25.76 -6.85
CA LYS A 321 10.18 24.89 -8.03
C LYS A 321 11.14 25.44 -9.08
N GLU A 322 11.28 26.77 -9.17
CA GLU A 322 12.13 27.44 -10.15
C GLU A 322 13.60 27.41 -9.72
N GLY A 323 13.87 27.71 -8.44
CA GLY A 323 15.18 27.56 -7.81
C GLY A 323 15.52 26.13 -7.39
N LYS A 324 14.61 25.18 -7.61
CA LYS A 324 14.71 23.74 -7.25
C LYS A 324 15.16 23.48 -5.81
N LYS A 325 14.43 24.04 -4.84
CA LYS A 325 14.72 23.92 -3.40
C LYS A 325 13.50 23.59 -2.56
N VAL A 326 13.74 22.93 -1.44
CA VAL A 326 12.79 22.84 -0.32
C VAL A 326 13.36 23.59 0.87
N LYS A 327 12.52 24.44 1.49
CA LYS A 327 12.80 25.19 2.71
C LYS A 327 12.32 24.41 3.92
N PHE A 328 13.04 24.47 5.03
CA PHE A 328 12.73 23.72 6.25
C PHE A 328 12.49 24.63 7.47
N SER A 329 11.92 24.07 8.54
CA SER A 329 11.57 24.78 9.77
C SER A 329 12.76 25.28 10.59
N ASP A 330 13.94 24.69 10.39
CA ASP A 330 15.23 25.14 10.94
C ASP A 330 15.91 26.24 10.10
N GLY A 331 15.29 26.65 8.98
CA GLY A 331 15.80 27.69 8.09
C GLY A 331 16.80 27.20 7.04
N GLU A 332 17.13 25.90 7.00
CA GLU A 332 17.94 25.34 5.92
C GLU A 332 17.17 25.23 4.60
N GLU A 333 17.91 25.20 3.49
CA GLU A 333 17.40 24.89 2.16
C GLU A 333 18.13 23.68 1.59
N ILE A 334 17.40 22.68 1.09
CA ILE A 334 17.99 21.54 0.35
C ILE A 334 17.60 21.67 -1.12
N SER A 335 18.61 21.70 -1.99
CA SER A 335 18.44 21.74 -3.46
C SER A 335 18.23 20.33 -4.01
N TYR A 336 17.51 20.19 -5.13
CA TYR A 336 17.20 18.90 -5.75
C TYR A 336 17.28 18.92 -7.28
N ASP A 337 17.54 17.76 -7.88
CA ASP A 337 17.34 17.52 -9.30
C ASP A 337 15.92 17.01 -9.59
N LYS A 338 15.39 16.19 -8.67
CA LYS A 338 14.02 15.66 -8.63
C LYS A 338 13.46 15.72 -7.20
N LEU A 339 12.20 16.11 -7.05
CA LEU A 339 11.50 16.20 -5.77
C LEU A 339 10.29 15.26 -5.72
N LEU A 340 10.13 14.51 -4.63
CA LEU A 340 8.94 13.73 -4.32
C LEU A 340 8.24 14.25 -3.06
N LEU A 341 7.00 14.70 -3.23
CA LEU A 341 6.12 15.14 -2.15
C LEU A 341 5.28 13.95 -1.65
N ALA A 342 5.54 13.50 -0.43
CA ALA A 342 4.93 12.31 0.17
C ALA A 342 4.51 12.53 1.64
N THR A 343 4.18 13.77 2.01
CA THR A 343 3.70 14.16 3.36
C THR A 343 2.36 13.52 3.73
N GLY A 344 1.62 13.03 2.74
CA GLY A 344 0.33 12.36 2.91
C GLY A 344 -0.76 13.32 3.40
N SER A 345 -1.43 12.93 4.46
CA SER A 345 -2.56 13.63 5.06
C SER A 345 -2.42 13.76 6.59
N LYS A 346 -3.20 14.66 7.20
CA LYS A 346 -3.35 14.86 8.64
C LYS A 346 -4.83 14.73 9.07
N PRO A 347 -5.14 14.37 10.34
CA PRO A 347 -6.51 14.34 10.83
C PRO A 347 -7.22 15.69 10.66
N ARG A 348 -8.55 15.65 10.46
CA ARG A 348 -9.38 16.85 10.34
C ARG A 348 -9.96 17.26 11.69
N SER A 349 -9.74 18.50 12.11
CA SER A 349 -10.43 19.10 13.26
C SER A 349 -11.91 19.39 12.96
N LEU A 350 -12.78 19.36 13.97
CA LEU A 350 -14.15 19.87 13.85
C LEU A 350 -14.22 21.33 14.30
N PRO A 351 -14.91 22.22 13.56
CA PRO A 351 -15.13 23.61 13.97
C PRO A 351 -16.29 23.70 14.96
N VAL A 352 -16.11 23.11 16.15
CA VAL A 352 -17.09 23.13 17.26
C VAL A 352 -16.43 23.62 18.55
N PRO A 353 -17.16 24.32 19.45
CA PRO A 353 -16.64 24.74 20.74
C PRO A 353 -16.07 23.56 21.55
N GLY A 354 -15.01 23.83 22.31
CA GLY A 354 -14.32 22.85 23.15
C GLY A 354 -13.45 21.81 22.42
N PHE A 355 -13.46 21.74 21.08
CA PHE A 355 -12.71 20.70 20.35
C PHE A 355 -11.18 20.77 20.53
N GLU A 356 -10.61 21.97 20.43
CA GLU A 356 -9.16 22.16 20.46
C GLU A 356 -8.60 21.88 21.86
N GLY A 357 -7.48 21.14 21.92
CA GLY A 357 -6.84 20.70 23.16
C GLY A 357 -7.51 19.52 23.88
N ASN A 358 -8.82 19.32 23.72
CA ASN A 358 -9.60 18.34 24.49
C ASN A 358 -9.94 17.04 23.76
N VAL A 359 -9.77 16.99 22.43
CA VAL A 359 -10.12 15.81 21.60
C VAL A 359 -8.86 15.08 21.12
N LEU A 360 -8.83 13.76 21.36
CA LEU A 360 -7.77 12.89 20.86
C LEU A 360 -7.95 12.60 19.36
N LEU A 361 -6.83 12.64 18.63
CA LEU A 361 -6.73 12.33 17.21
C LEU A 361 -5.81 11.12 17.03
N LEU A 362 -5.85 10.45 15.87
CA LEU A 362 -4.99 9.29 15.60
C LEU A 362 -4.28 9.38 14.24
N ARG A 363 -2.96 9.61 14.28
CA ARG A 363 -2.04 9.58 13.13
C ARG A 363 -0.62 9.09 13.47
N ASP A 364 -0.18 9.24 14.71
CA ASP A 364 1.18 8.89 15.17
C ASP A 364 1.19 7.95 16.41
N PRO A 365 2.34 7.38 16.82
CA PRO A 365 2.42 6.42 17.92
C PRO A 365 2.14 7.03 19.30
N ALA A 366 2.47 8.30 19.52
CA ALA A 366 2.21 8.98 20.78
C ALA A 366 0.70 9.18 20.98
N GLN A 367 0.01 9.62 19.92
CA GLN A 367 -1.46 9.67 19.84
C GLN A 367 -2.12 8.31 20.06
N ALA A 368 -1.58 7.25 19.43
CA ALA A 368 -2.09 5.88 19.58
C ALA A 368 -2.02 5.40 21.05
N ASN A 369 -0.88 5.61 21.70
CA ASN A 369 -0.64 5.21 23.09
C ASN A 369 -1.41 6.12 24.07
N ALA A 370 -1.58 7.41 23.77
CA ALA A 370 -2.42 8.32 24.55
C ALA A 370 -3.88 7.89 24.54
N ILE A 371 -4.44 7.52 23.38
CA ILE A 371 -5.79 6.95 23.26
C ILE A 371 -5.94 5.69 24.13
N ALA A 372 -5.01 4.74 24.02
CA ALA A 372 -5.08 3.50 24.77
C ALA A 372 -4.93 3.70 26.29
N THR A 373 -4.12 4.66 26.72
CA THR A 373 -3.90 4.96 28.16
C THR A 373 -5.04 5.77 28.76
N MET A 374 -5.51 6.82 28.07
CA MET A 374 -6.52 7.75 28.62
C MET A 374 -7.92 7.15 28.64
N ALA A 375 -8.24 6.26 27.70
CA ALA A 375 -9.56 5.62 27.60
C ALA A 375 -9.79 4.47 28.60
N GLU A 376 -8.76 3.95 29.26
CA GLU A 376 -8.87 2.79 30.16
C GLU A 376 -9.76 3.13 31.38
N GLY A 377 -10.82 2.33 31.57
CA GLY A 377 -11.83 2.55 32.60
C GLY A 377 -12.66 3.84 32.44
N LYS A 378 -12.64 4.51 31.28
CA LYS A 378 -13.41 5.75 31.01
C LYS A 378 -14.62 5.53 30.13
N ARG A 379 -15.57 6.45 30.19
CA ARG A 379 -16.66 6.60 29.23
C ARG A 379 -16.11 7.38 28.05
N VAL A 380 -16.15 6.78 26.85
CA VAL A 380 -15.49 7.30 25.66
C VAL A 380 -16.50 7.63 24.57
N VAL A 381 -16.42 8.83 24.01
CA VAL A 381 -17.16 9.19 22.79
C VAL A 381 -16.23 9.19 21.58
N VAL A 382 -16.58 8.42 20.54
CA VAL A 382 -15.86 8.38 19.26
C VAL A 382 -16.69 9.11 18.20
N ILE A 383 -16.15 10.19 17.63
CA ILE A 383 -16.81 10.99 16.60
C ILE A 383 -16.33 10.53 15.22
N GLY A 384 -17.24 9.96 14.43
CA GLY A 384 -16.98 9.44 13.07
C GLY A 384 -16.92 7.91 13.01
N THR A 385 -17.82 7.32 12.22
CA THR A 385 -18.06 5.87 12.07
C THR A 385 -17.44 5.29 10.79
N SER A 386 -16.25 5.78 10.45
CA SER A 386 -15.40 5.25 9.37
C SER A 386 -14.24 4.41 9.94
N PHE A 387 -13.35 3.90 9.08
CA PHE A 387 -12.31 2.91 9.43
C PHE A 387 -11.56 3.19 10.73
N ILE A 388 -11.00 4.40 10.91
CA ILE A 388 -10.22 4.73 12.11
C ILE A 388 -11.08 4.75 13.37
N GLY A 389 -12.26 5.38 13.34
CA GLY A 389 -13.16 5.44 14.49
C GLY A 389 -13.69 4.07 14.88
N MET A 390 -14.04 3.23 13.91
CA MET A 390 -14.57 1.88 14.16
C MET A 390 -13.49 0.88 14.59
N GLU A 391 -12.26 0.99 14.10
CA GLU A 391 -11.13 0.21 14.60
C GLU A 391 -10.76 0.63 16.04
N VAL A 392 -10.75 1.94 16.36
CA VAL A 392 -10.52 2.42 17.74
C VAL A 392 -11.65 1.98 18.68
N ALA A 393 -12.92 2.12 18.28
CA ALA A 393 -14.05 1.64 19.08
C ALA A 393 -13.94 0.13 19.35
N ALA A 394 -13.64 -0.68 18.32
CA ALA A 394 -13.44 -2.11 18.46
C ALA A 394 -12.21 -2.49 19.30
N TYR A 395 -11.17 -1.66 19.33
CA TYR A 395 -10.04 -1.81 20.26
C TYR A 395 -10.45 -1.51 21.71
N LEU A 396 -11.26 -0.47 21.94
CA LEU A 396 -11.65 -0.02 23.29
C LEU A 396 -12.75 -0.86 23.96
N CYS A 397 -13.48 -1.68 23.20
CA CYS A 397 -14.39 -2.69 23.74
C CYS A 397 -13.69 -3.55 24.83
N GLY A 398 -14.26 -3.55 26.04
CA GLY A 398 -13.71 -4.28 27.19
C GLY A 398 -12.45 -3.67 27.83
N LYS A 399 -12.13 -2.40 27.53
CA LYS A 399 -11.06 -1.61 28.17
C LYS A 399 -11.59 -0.28 28.70
N ALA A 400 -12.40 0.39 27.88
CA ALA A 400 -13.22 1.51 28.32
C ALA A 400 -14.40 1.02 29.18
N ALA A 401 -14.93 1.88 30.04
CA ALA A 401 -16.15 1.64 30.81
C ALA A 401 -17.42 1.72 29.92
N SER A 402 -17.41 2.58 28.90
CA SER A 402 -18.37 2.58 27.80
C SER A 402 -17.74 3.17 26.53
N VAL A 403 -18.31 2.82 25.36
CA VAL A 403 -17.91 3.39 24.06
C VAL A 403 -19.16 3.76 23.28
N SER A 404 -19.38 5.06 23.06
CA SER A 404 -20.53 5.58 22.32
C SER A 404 -20.04 6.30 21.06
N CYS A 405 -20.59 5.98 19.89
CA CYS A 405 -20.13 6.48 18.59
C CYS A 405 -21.13 7.47 17.98
N ILE A 406 -20.65 8.62 17.51
CA ILE A 406 -21.48 9.68 16.89
C ILE A 406 -21.16 9.80 15.39
N ASP A 407 -22.17 9.87 14.52
CA ASP A 407 -21.98 10.28 13.11
C ASP A 407 -23.24 10.91 12.52
N ILE A 408 -23.03 11.81 11.55
CA ILE A 408 -24.08 12.37 10.68
C ILE A 408 -24.57 11.37 9.63
N ALA A 409 -23.80 10.31 9.37
CA ALA A 409 -24.22 9.19 8.54
C ALA A 409 -25.39 8.41 9.17
N ALA A 410 -26.23 7.78 8.35
CA ALA A 410 -27.34 6.99 8.84
C ALA A 410 -26.90 5.62 9.38
N VAL A 411 -25.73 5.12 8.94
CA VAL A 411 -25.06 3.91 9.44
C VAL A 411 -23.52 4.04 9.31
N PRO A 412 -22.74 3.25 10.08
CA PRO A 412 -21.30 3.13 9.89
C PRO A 412 -20.90 2.82 8.45
N PHE A 413 -19.79 3.40 7.98
CA PHE A 413 -19.23 3.22 6.64
C PHE A 413 -20.18 3.54 5.46
N GLU A 414 -21.31 4.21 5.66
CA GLU A 414 -22.37 4.40 4.64
C GLU A 414 -21.85 4.81 3.25
N ARG A 415 -20.97 5.83 3.20
CA ARG A 415 -20.39 6.37 1.95
C ARG A 415 -19.37 5.46 1.25
N VAL A 416 -19.00 4.34 1.85
CA VAL A 416 -17.94 3.44 1.35
C VAL A 416 -18.43 2.01 1.15
N LEU A 417 -19.37 1.53 1.98
CA LEU A 417 -19.85 0.15 1.95
C LEU A 417 -21.37 0.04 1.75
N GLY A 418 -22.09 1.17 1.73
CA GLY A 418 -23.53 1.21 1.61
C GLY A 418 -24.29 0.69 2.83
N THR A 419 -25.59 0.98 2.89
CA THR A 419 -26.41 0.76 4.09
C THR A 419 -26.43 -0.71 4.57
N ARG A 420 -26.41 -1.67 3.65
CA ARG A 420 -26.48 -3.11 3.98
C ARG A 420 -25.25 -3.61 4.75
N ILE A 421 -24.04 -3.24 4.31
CA ILE A 421 -22.80 -3.66 4.98
C ILE A 421 -22.59 -2.81 6.23
N GLY A 422 -22.93 -1.51 6.19
CA GLY A 422 -22.91 -0.63 7.35
C GLY A 422 -23.70 -1.18 8.54
N LYS A 423 -24.96 -1.60 8.34
CA LYS A 423 -25.77 -2.22 9.42
C LYS A 423 -25.20 -3.54 9.95
N MET A 424 -24.58 -4.36 9.09
CA MET A 424 -23.93 -5.60 9.51
C MET A 424 -22.72 -5.33 10.43
N LEU A 425 -21.92 -4.31 10.11
CA LEU A 425 -20.77 -3.91 10.91
C LEU A 425 -21.19 -3.17 12.19
N GLN A 426 -22.26 -2.38 12.13
CA GLN A 426 -22.89 -1.74 13.30
C GLN A 426 -23.33 -2.80 14.32
N GLY A 427 -24.11 -3.80 13.90
CA GLY A 427 -24.56 -4.89 14.77
C GLY A 427 -23.41 -5.67 15.40
N MET A 428 -22.30 -5.88 14.68
CA MET A 428 -21.09 -6.50 15.24
C MET A 428 -20.41 -5.68 16.36
N LEU A 429 -20.59 -4.35 16.39
CA LEU A 429 -20.10 -3.47 17.44
C LEU A 429 -21.14 -3.32 18.58
N GLU A 430 -22.43 -3.29 18.26
CA GLU A 430 -23.54 -3.32 19.24
C GLU A 430 -23.51 -4.63 20.06
N GLU A 431 -23.22 -5.78 19.42
CA GLU A 431 -22.92 -7.08 20.04
C GLU A 431 -21.69 -7.05 21.00
N LYS A 432 -20.96 -5.94 21.07
CA LYS A 432 -19.79 -5.72 21.92
C LYS A 432 -19.97 -4.53 22.87
N GLY A 433 -21.20 -4.03 23.01
CA GLY A 433 -21.55 -2.94 23.92
C GLY A 433 -21.15 -1.55 23.43
N VAL A 434 -20.99 -1.37 22.11
CA VAL A 434 -20.81 -0.04 21.51
C VAL A 434 -22.19 0.57 21.22
N GLU A 435 -22.42 1.78 21.72
CA GLU A 435 -23.64 2.55 21.47
C GLU A 435 -23.49 3.42 20.20
N PHE A 436 -24.59 3.71 19.51
CA PHE A 436 -24.56 4.44 18.23
C PHE A 436 -25.58 5.59 18.19
N HIS A 437 -25.08 6.82 18.11
CA HIS A 437 -25.83 8.06 17.92
C HIS A 437 -25.66 8.51 16.46
N LEU A 438 -26.44 7.88 15.58
CA LEU A 438 -26.37 8.05 14.12
C LEU A 438 -27.39 9.08 13.63
N ASN A 439 -27.14 9.69 12.46
CA ASN A 439 -27.81 10.90 11.98
C ASN A 439 -27.62 12.13 12.92
N ALA A 440 -26.60 12.10 13.78
CA ALA A 440 -26.33 13.12 14.79
C ALA A 440 -24.99 13.82 14.53
N GLY A 441 -25.01 15.15 14.50
CA GLY A 441 -23.78 15.94 14.57
C GLY A 441 -23.26 16.05 16.00
N VAL A 442 -22.08 16.65 16.15
CA VAL A 442 -21.63 17.23 17.42
C VAL A 442 -21.90 18.74 17.36
N LYS A 443 -22.45 19.30 18.44
CA LYS A 443 -22.64 20.74 18.61
C LYS A 443 -21.45 21.37 19.35
N GLU A 444 -20.96 20.70 20.39
CA GLU A 444 -19.97 21.22 21.34
C GLU A 444 -19.34 20.08 22.14
N ILE A 445 -18.06 20.21 22.50
CA ILE A 445 -17.40 19.37 23.52
C ILE A 445 -17.52 20.11 24.85
N VAL A 446 -18.18 19.50 25.83
CA VAL A 446 -18.46 20.12 27.13
C VAL A 446 -17.24 19.94 28.04
N VAL A 447 -16.71 21.06 28.52
CA VAL A 447 -15.47 21.12 29.31
C VAL A 447 -15.71 21.92 30.59
N GLU A 448 -15.46 21.28 31.74
CA GLU A 448 -15.63 21.83 33.08
C GLU A 448 -14.31 21.67 33.85
N ASP A 449 -13.85 22.70 34.58
CA ASP A 449 -12.56 22.73 35.28
C ASP A 449 -11.36 22.23 34.44
N GLY A 450 -11.36 22.52 33.13
CA GLY A 450 -10.32 22.12 32.18
C GLY A 450 -10.33 20.64 31.80
N LYS A 451 -11.45 19.92 31.99
CA LYS A 451 -11.61 18.49 31.65
C LYS A 451 -12.90 18.28 30.87
N VAL A 452 -12.89 17.31 29.95
CA VAL A 452 -14.12 16.90 29.27
C VAL A 452 -15.07 16.23 30.25
N THR A 453 -16.34 16.63 30.22
CA THR A 453 -17.42 16.00 31.00
C THR A 453 -18.57 15.48 30.12
N GLY A 454 -18.62 15.87 28.84
CA GLY A 454 -19.52 15.31 27.85
C GLY A 454 -19.37 15.84 26.42
N VAL A 455 -20.20 15.35 25.52
CA VAL A 455 -20.38 15.86 24.15
C VAL A 455 -21.83 16.25 23.93
N MET A 456 -22.09 17.51 23.59
CA MET A 456 -23.43 18.00 23.33
C MET A 456 -23.84 17.75 21.88
N LEU A 457 -25.02 17.16 21.69
CA LEU A 457 -25.64 16.94 20.40
C LEU A 457 -26.50 18.17 19.98
N PRO A 458 -26.79 18.36 18.69
CA PRO A 458 -27.71 19.40 18.21
C PRO A 458 -29.13 19.35 18.81
N SER A 459 -29.54 18.21 19.39
CA SER A 459 -30.80 18.05 20.14
C SER A 459 -30.81 18.75 21.51
N GLY A 460 -29.65 19.14 22.03
CA GLY A 460 -29.47 19.61 23.41
C GLY A 460 -29.17 18.49 24.42
N GLU A 461 -29.26 17.23 24.00
CA GLU A 461 -28.75 16.09 24.75
C GLU A 461 -27.23 16.18 24.92
N THR A 462 -26.70 15.74 26.07
CA THR A 462 -25.25 15.69 26.34
C THR A 462 -24.84 14.30 26.77
N LEU A 463 -23.98 13.66 25.98
CA LEU A 463 -23.44 12.33 26.25
C LEU A 463 -22.26 12.47 27.21
N SER A 464 -22.44 12.10 28.49
CA SER A 464 -21.42 12.31 29.51
C SER A 464 -20.26 11.31 29.38
N CYS A 465 -19.05 11.84 29.21
CA CYS A 465 -17.81 11.11 28.94
C CYS A 465 -16.60 11.86 29.48
N GLU A 466 -15.50 11.14 29.75
CA GLU A 466 -14.22 11.76 30.16
C GLU A 466 -13.21 11.85 29.00
N VAL A 467 -13.45 11.16 27.89
CA VAL A 467 -12.54 11.07 26.74
C VAL A 467 -13.31 11.18 25.44
N VAL A 468 -12.84 12.03 24.53
CA VAL A 468 -13.39 12.17 23.17
C VAL A 468 -12.29 11.88 22.15
N ILE A 469 -12.62 11.11 21.12
CA ILE A 469 -11.71 10.72 20.04
C ILE A 469 -12.37 11.07 18.70
N ALA A 470 -11.68 11.74 17.79
CA ALA A 470 -12.23 12.10 16.47
C ALA A 470 -11.56 11.33 15.32
N GLY A 471 -12.38 10.59 14.56
CA GLY A 471 -12.05 9.85 13.33
C GLY A 471 -12.73 10.44 12.09
N VAL A 472 -13.04 11.74 12.08
CA VAL A 472 -13.89 12.45 11.09
C VAL A 472 -13.24 12.68 9.71
N GLY A 473 -12.32 11.81 9.32
CA GLY A 473 -11.53 11.89 8.10
C GLY A 473 -10.29 12.77 8.22
N VAL A 474 -9.69 13.06 7.07
CA VAL A 474 -8.38 13.71 6.95
C VAL A 474 -8.42 14.89 5.96
N VAL A 475 -7.35 15.67 5.92
CA VAL A 475 -7.03 16.63 4.86
C VAL A 475 -5.58 16.42 4.40
N PRO A 476 -5.21 16.73 3.14
CA PRO A 476 -3.83 16.66 2.68
C PRO A 476 -2.89 17.52 3.53
N ALA A 477 -1.65 17.08 3.71
CA ALA A 477 -0.62 17.82 4.44
C ALA A 477 0.15 18.73 3.46
N THR A 478 -0.53 19.76 2.93
CA THR A 478 -0.08 20.57 1.79
C THR A 478 -0.03 22.07 2.06
N GLU A 479 -0.18 22.55 3.30
CA GLU A 479 -0.17 23.99 3.59
C GLU A 479 1.10 24.71 3.13
N PHE A 480 2.25 24.04 3.17
CA PHE A 480 3.55 24.55 2.71
C PHE A 480 3.67 24.69 1.18
N LEU A 481 2.66 24.25 0.42
CA LEU A 481 2.63 24.30 -1.04
C LEU A 481 1.76 25.43 -1.60
N LYS A 482 1.00 26.16 -0.77
CA LYS A 482 0.03 27.18 -1.23
C LYS A 482 0.64 28.19 -2.20
N ASP A 483 1.84 28.66 -1.90
CA ASP A 483 2.54 29.70 -2.66
C ASP A 483 3.62 29.12 -3.60
N SER A 484 3.70 27.79 -3.74
CA SER A 484 4.72 27.10 -4.58
C SER A 484 4.41 27.11 -6.08
N GLY A 485 3.20 27.51 -6.47
CA GLY A 485 2.73 27.47 -7.86
C GLY A 485 2.56 26.06 -8.44
N LEU A 486 2.52 25.01 -7.61
CA LEU A 486 2.19 23.64 -8.02
C LEU A 486 0.67 23.45 -8.18
N PRO A 487 0.22 22.51 -9.03
CA PRO A 487 -1.20 22.26 -9.24
C PRO A 487 -1.86 21.58 -8.03
N LEU A 488 -2.69 22.33 -7.30
CA LEU A 488 -3.49 21.83 -6.17
C LEU A 488 -4.97 21.72 -6.55
N SER A 489 -5.64 20.68 -6.06
CA SER A 489 -7.09 20.51 -6.20
C SER A 489 -7.86 21.49 -5.31
N GLY A 490 -9.17 21.63 -5.55
CA GLY A 490 -10.07 22.38 -4.65
C GLY A 490 -10.19 21.84 -3.22
N ARG A 491 -9.51 20.73 -2.88
CA ARG A 491 -9.35 20.20 -1.52
C ARG A 491 -7.90 20.20 -1.02
N GLY A 492 -6.98 20.84 -1.77
CA GLY A 492 -5.55 20.91 -1.44
C GLY A 492 -4.76 19.64 -1.76
N GLU A 493 -5.30 18.72 -2.55
CA GLU A 493 -4.59 17.51 -3.01
C GLU A 493 -3.61 17.91 -4.13
N VAL A 494 -2.36 17.42 -4.14
CA VAL A 494 -1.43 17.69 -5.26
C VAL A 494 -1.90 16.90 -6.48
N VAL A 495 -2.25 17.59 -7.56
CA VAL A 495 -2.70 16.95 -8.80
C VAL A 495 -1.50 16.39 -9.54
N VAL A 496 -1.59 15.13 -9.98
CA VAL A 496 -0.54 14.44 -10.73
C VAL A 496 -1.09 13.76 -11.99
N ASP A 497 -0.21 13.51 -12.94
CA ASP A 497 -0.46 12.70 -14.13
C ASP A 497 -0.44 11.18 -13.83
N GLY A 498 -0.50 10.36 -14.89
CA GLY A 498 -0.41 8.90 -14.76
C GLY A 498 0.95 8.39 -14.24
N ASN A 499 1.99 9.22 -14.34
CA ASN A 499 3.38 8.95 -13.97
C ASN A 499 3.71 9.45 -12.55
N MET A 500 2.70 9.94 -11.81
CA MET A 500 2.82 10.62 -10.50
C MET A 500 3.61 11.93 -10.54
N CYS A 501 3.84 12.52 -11.72
CA CYS A 501 4.43 13.83 -11.88
C CYS A 501 3.36 14.91 -11.64
N ALA A 502 3.68 15.91 -10.82
CA ALA A 502 2.83 17.08 -10.61
C ALA A 502 3.18 18.17 -11.63
N GLU A 503 4.46 18.54 -11.72
CA GLU A 503 4.97 19.51 -12.68
C GLU A 503 6.50 19.39 -12.83
N GLY A 504 6.98 19.23 -14.06
CA GLY A 504 8.42 19.22 -14.40
C GLY A 504 9.24 18.16 -13.67
N ASP A 505 9.93 18.57 -12.61
CA ASP A 505 10.80 17.72 -11.78
C ASP A 505 10.19 17.40 -10.40
N VAL A 506 8.95 17.81 -10.15
CA VAL A 506 8.21 17.60 -8.90
C VAL A 506 7.13 16.53 -9.08
N TYR A 507 7.15 15.52 -8.21
CA TYR A 507 6.26 14.35 -8.19
C TYR A 507 5.50 14.32 -6.85
N ALA A 508 4.37 13.60 -6.77
CA ALA A 508 3.65 13.43 -5.51
C ALA A 508 3.04 12.02 -5.33
N ALA A 509 3.11 11.47 -4.12
CA ALA A 509 2.73 10.07 -3.84
C ALA A 509 2.04 9.85 -2.48
N GLY A 510 1.20 8.82 -2.39
CA GLY A 510 0.39 8.53 -1.20
C GLY A 510 -0.79 9.49 -0.98
N ASP A 511 -1.28 9.58 0.27
CA ASP A 511 -2.50 10.32 0.66
C ASP A 511 -2.53 11.82 0.30
N ILE A 512 -1.41 12.39 -0.19
CA ILE A 512 -1.28 13.80 -0.59
C ILE A 512 -1.84 14.03 -2.01
N ALA A 513 -1.85 12.99 -2.84
CA ALA A 513 -2.00 13.11 -4.29
C ALA A 513 -3.46 12.97 -4.75
N ARG A 514 -3.77 13.63 -5.86
CA ARG A 514 -4.93 13.40 -6.71
C ARG A 514 -4.44 12.93 -8.08
N PHE A 515 -4.68 11.66 -8.39
CA PHE A 515 -4.09 10.92 -9.51
C PHE A 515 -5.18 10.37 -10.44
N PRO A 516 -4.92 10.14 -11.75
CA PRO A 516 -5.88 9.51 -12.64
C PRO A 516 -6.10 8.04 -12.27
N LEU A 517 -7.37 7.63 -12.13
CA LEU A 517 -7.76 6.26 -11.81
C LEU A 517 -8.56 5.66 -12.98
N PRO A 518 -7.91 4.86 -13.86
CA PRO A 518 -8.55 4.35 -15.08
C PRO A 518 -9.87 3.59 -14.86
N LEU A 519 -10.05 2.98 -13.67
CA LEU A 519 -11.26 2.27 -13.26
C LEU A 519 -12.54 3.15 -13.30
N ILE A 520 -12.41 4.47 -13.10
CA ILE A 520 -13.54 5.41 -13.07
C ILE A 520 -13.50 6.44 -14.22
N GLY A 521 -12.44 6.45 -15.05
CA GLY A 521 -12.27 7.43 -16.13
C GLY A 521 -12.00 8.87 -15.68
N ASP A 522 -11.73 9.09 -14.39
CA ASP A 522 -11.44 10.39 -13.76
C ASP A 522 -10.34 10.22 -12.69
N SER A 523 -9.93 11.33 -12.11
CA SER A 523 -8.99 11.51 -11.02
C SER A 523 -9.60 11.21 -9.64
N ALA A 524 -8.82 10.57 -8.77
CA ALA A 524 -9.20 10.24 -7.41
C ALA A 524 -8.12 10.68 -6.41
N SER A 525 -8.51 10.85 -5.14
CA SER A 525 -7.58 10.85 -4.02
C SER A 525 -8.07 9.82 -3.02
N ILE A 526 -7.21 8.86 -2.67
CA ILE A 526 -7.56 7.65 -1.95
C ILE A 526 -6.48 7.40 -0.90
N GLY A 527 -6.78 7.70 0.37
CA GLY A 527 -5.86 7.41 1.48
C GLY A 527 -5.83 5.91 1.77
N HIS A 528 -4.88 5.18 1.19
CA HIS A 528 -4.73 3.75 1.45
C HIS A 528 -3.28 3.24 1.42
N TRP A 529 -3.00 2.28 2.31
CA TRP A 529 -1.66 1.77 2.60
C TRP A 529 -0.96 1.15 1.39
N GLN A 530 -1.58 0.16 0.73
CA GLN A 530 -1.05 -0.46 -0.49
C GLN A 530 -0.88 0.55 -1.63
N LEU A 531 -1.83 1.49 -1.76
CA LEU A 531 -1.82 2.45 -2.85
C LEU A 531 -0.67 3.46 -2.71
N ALA A 532 -0.38 3.90 -1.49
CA ALA A 532 0.75 4.79 -1.21
C ALA A 532 2.09 4.17 -1.59
N HIS A 533 2.32 2.88 -1.27
CA HIS A 533 3.49 2.15 -1.75
C HIS A 533 3.57 2.16 -3.29
N TYR A 534 2.46 1.85 -3.97
CA TYR A 534 2.42 1.80 -5.43
C TYR A 534 2.74 3.16 -6.06
N HIS A 535 2.16 4.26 -5.56
CA HIS A 535 2.50 5.62 -6.01
C HIS A 535 3.99 5.92 -5.81
N GLY A 536 4.58 5.50 -4.69
CA GLY A 536 6.00 5.65 -4.41
C GLY A 536 6.90 4.97 -5.45
N ARG A 537 6.56 3.73 -5.85
CA ARG A 537 7.30 3.00 -6.90
C ARG A 537 7.20 3.70 -8.26
N VAL A 538 5.99 4.07 -8.66
CA VAL A 538 5.73 4.74 -9.96
C VAL A 538 6.51 6.06 -10.02
N ALA A 539 6.40 6.90 -8.99
CA ALA A 539 7.12 8.16 -8.90
C ALA A 539 8.64 7.96 -8.99
N ALA A 540 9.21 7.06 -8.19
CA ALA A 540 10.66 6.78 -8.20
C ALA A 540 11.17 6.28 -9.56
N ARG A 541 10.43 5.37 -10.22
CA ARG A 541 10.76 4.91 -11.57
C ARG A 541 10.80 6.06 -12.57
N ASN A 542 9.82 6.95 -12.53
CA ASN A 542 9.72 8.07 -13.46
C ASN A 542 10.70 9.21 -13.14
N MET A 543 11.03 9.45 -11.86
CA MET A 543 12.16 10.29 -11.44
C MET A 543 13.49 9.75 -11.99
N GLY A 544 13.66 8.43 -12.00
CA GLY A 544 14.79 7.71 -12.59
C GLY A 544 14.80 7.64 -14.12
N GLY A 545 13.81 8.21 -14.82
CA GLY A 545 13.75 8.22 -16.29
C GLY A 545 13.11 6.98 -16.94
N ARG A 546 12.26 6.25 -16.21
CA ARG A 546 11.32 5.27 -16.79
C ARG A 546 10.02 5.94 -17.25
N GLU A 547 9.17 5.16 -17.90
CA GLU A 547 7.78 5.49 -18.23
C GLU A 547 6.84 4.40 -17.66
N GLU A 548 6.57 4.43 -16.35
CA GLU A 548 5.53 3.60 -15.71
C GLU A 548 4.29 4.45 -15.43
N THR A 549 3.11 3.99 -15.88
CA THR A 549 1.82 4.60 -15.54
C THR A 549 1.07 3.80 -14.48
N TYR A 550 0.36 4.50 -13.58
CA TYR A 550 -0.53 3.87 -12.62
C TYR A 550 -1.58 2.97 -13.31
N SER A 551 -1.59 1.68 -12.96
CA SER A 551 -2.42 0.67 -13.62
C SER A 551 -3.06 -0.36 -12.68
N SER A 552 -2.96 -0.17 -11.36
CA SER A 552 -3.52 -1.11 -10.38
C SER A 552 -5.00 -0.85 -10.06
N ILE A 553 -5.67 -1.86 -9.54
CA ILE A 553 -7.01 -1.72 -8.93
C ILE A 553 -6.80 -1.48 -7.42
N PRO A 554 -7.29 -0.39 -6.84
CA PRO A 554 -7.19 -0.16 -5.40
C PRO A 554 -7.80 -1.35 -4.63
N PHE A 555 -7.03 -1.97 -3.75
CA PHE A 555 -7.48 -3.03 -2.85
C PHE A 555 -7.41 -2.53 -1.42
N PHE A 556 -8.44 -2.84 -0.62
CA PHE A 556 -8.64 -2.36 0.74
C PHE A 556 -8.89 -3.52 1.71
N TRP A 557 -8.48 -3.34 2.98
CA TRP A 557 -8.87 -4.24 4.07
C TRP A 557 -9.05 -3.48 5.40
N THR A 558 -9.85 -4.06 6.29
CA THR A 558 -9.89 -3.73 7.73
C THR A 558 -10.16 -5.00 8.53
N VAL A 559 -9.92 -4.97 9.84
CA VAL A 559 -10.15 -6.08 10.76
C VAL A 559 -10.85 -5.57 12.01
N LEU A 560 -12.04 -6.09 12.28
CA LEU A 560 -12.86 -5.75 13.46
C LEU A 560 -13.18 -7.06 14.20
N PHE A 561 -12.81 -7.14 15.48
CA PHE A 561 -12.95 -8.35 16.33
C PHE A 561 -12.41 -9.65 15.67
N GLY A 562 -11.28 -9.55 14.97
CA GLY A 562 -10.65 -10.66 14.24
C GLY A 562 -11.35 -11.06 12.93
N LYS A 563 -12.52 -10.51 12.62
CA LYS A 563 -13.19 -10.67 11.31
C LYS A 563 -12.60 -9.66 10.33
N SER A 564 -12.27 -10.10 9.12
CA SER A 564 -11.63 -9.26 8.10
C SER A 564 -12.61 -8.91 6.98
N LEU A 565 -12.78 -7.62 6.73
CA LEU A 565 -13.44 -7.10 5.54
C LEU A 565 -12.37 -6.77 4.49
N ARG A 566 -12.63 -7.08 3.22
CA ARG A 566 -11.76 -6.79 2.07
C ARG A 566 -12.61 -6.41 0.86
N TYR A 567 -12.14 -5.47 0.05
CA TYR A 567 -12.75 -5.14 -1.24
C TYR A 567 -11.72 -4.64 -2.25
N CYS A 568 -12.11 -4.56 -3.52
CA CYS A 568 -11.30 -4.00 -4.59
C CYS A 568 -12.12 -3.00 -5.44
N GLY A 569 -11.43 -2.05 -6.05
CA GLY A 569 -12.01 -0.93 -6.77
C GLY A 569 -12.50 0.20 -5.85
N THR A 570 -13.35 1.07 -6.39
CA THR A 570 -14.22 1.95 -5.60
C THR A 570 -15.59 1.30 -5.43
N LEU A 571 -16.26 1.62 -4.32
CA LEU A 571 -17.64 1.27 -4.01
C LEU A 571 -18.55 2.52 -3.92
N ALA A 572 -17.97 3.69 -4.20
CA ALA A 572 -18.61 5.00 -4.36
C ALA A 572 -18.40 5.50 -5.79
#